data_AF-A0A1T2XLQ0-F1
#
_entry.id   AF-A0A1T2XLQ0-F1
#
_cell.length_a   1.000
_cell.length_b   1.000
_cell.length_c   1.000
_cell.angle_alpha   90.00
_cell.angle_beta   90.00
_cell.angle_gamma   90.00
#
_symmetry.space_group_name_H-M   'P 1'
#
loop_
_entity.id
_entity.type
_entity.pdbx_description
1 polymer ?
#
loop_
_entity_poly.entity_id
_entity_poly.type
_entity_poly.pdbx_seq_one_letter_code
_entity_poly.pdbx_strand_id
1 'polypeptide(L)'
;MIREAERSDKDQIFDLYSMLVPNRKEMNVVEEQIETIRRDPNNFLLVFEENGEILGTVTLNICLQPLHGFRPYGVVKNVIVHENYEQKLLQYIEDYCKSIECHRIMFR
;
A
#
# COMPACT_ATOMS: atom_id res chain seq x y z
N MET A 1 5.44 13.15 1.08
CA MET A 1 4.06 13.13 1.59
C MET A 1 3.52 11.72 1.39
N ILE A 2 2.83 11.16 2.38
CA ILE A 2 2.15 9.87 2.23
C ILE A 2 0.71 10.15 1.80
N ARG A 3 0.23 9.48 0.75
CA ARG A 3 -1.15 9.57 0.25
C ARG A 3 -1.58 8.28 -0.43
N GLU A 4 -2.86 8.15 -0.73
CA GLU A 4 -3.33 7.11 -1.64
C GLU A 4 -2.85 7.38 -3.07
N ALA A 5 -2.54 6.30 -3.79
CA ALA A 5 -2.14 6.34 -5.19
C ALA A 5 -3.31 6.80 -6.07
N GLU A 6 -2.97 7.59 -7.08
CA GLU A 6 -3.88 8.04 -8.12
C GLU A 6 -3.58 7.32 -9.43
N ARG A 7 -4.53 7.36 -10.37
CA ARG A 7 -4.38 6.74 -11.69
C ARG A 7 -3.10 7.16 -12.41
N SER A 8 -2.72 8.43 -12.26
CA SER A 8 -1.52 9.01 -12.89
C SER A 8 -0.20 8.46 -12.33
N ASP A 9 -0.21 7.82 -11.17
CA ASP A 9 1.00 7.23 -10.57
C ASP A 9 1.38 5.89 -11.22
N LYS A 10 0.58 5.35 -12.15
CA LYS A 10 0.73 4.02 -12.77
C LYS A 10 2.16 3.70 -13.18
N ASP A 11 2.81 4.58 -13.93
CA ASP A 11 4.13 4.30 -14.51
C ASP A 11 5.21 4.25 -13.42
N GLN A 12 5.19 5.19 -12.47
CA GLN A 12 6.15 5.20 -11.36
C GLN A 12 5.94 3.99 -10.42
N ILE A 13 4.68 3.58 -10.19
CA ILE A 13 4.37 2.37 -9.43
C ILE A 13 4.84 1.11 -10.18
N PHE A 14 4.71 1.07 -11.50
CA PHE A 14 5.22 -0.03 -12.32
C PHE A 14 6.75 -0.15 -12.21
N ASP A 15 7.47 0.98 -12.26
CA ASP A 15 8.92 1.00 -12.12
C ASP A 15 9.35 0.48 -10.74
N LEU A 16 8.67 0.91 -9.67
CA LEU A 16 8.88 0.38 -8.33
C LEU A 16 8.61 -1.14 -8.24
N TYR A 17 7.48 -1.62 -8.75
CA TYR A 17 7.21 -3.06 -8.75
C TYR A 17 8.20 -3.87 -9.60
N SER A 18 8.76 -3.28 -10.66
CA SER A 18 9.82 -3.90 -11.46
C SER A 18 11.09 -4.17 -10.66
N MET A 19 11.41 -3.31 -9.68
CA MET A 19 12.53 -3.52 -8.76
C MET A 19 12.24 -4.63 -7.75
N LEU A 20 10.99 -4.76 -7.29
CA LEU A 20 10.59 -5.80 -6.34
C LEU A 20 10.58 -7.20 -6.98
N VAL A 21 10.13 -7.29 -8.24
CA VAL A 21 10.00 -8.57 -8.95
C VAL A 21 10.60 -8.49 -10.37
N PRO A 22 11.94 -8.50 -10.47
CA PRO A 22 12.61 -8.32 -11.76
C PRO A 22 12.27 -9.47 -12.73
N ASN A 23 12.19 -9.13 -14.02
CA ASN A 23 11.96 -10.07 -15.14
C ASN A 23 10.59 -10.78 -15.16
N ARG A 24 9.57 -10.26 -14.46
CA ARG A 24 8.19 -10.78 -14.62
C ARG A 24 7.56 -10.31 -15.92
N LYS A 25 7.54 -11.21 -16.92
CA LYS A 25 6.87 -10.98 -18.22
C LYS A 25 5.36 -10.67 -18.13
N GLU A 26 4.72 -11.04 -17.02
CA GLU A 26 3.28 -10.88 -16.82
C GLU A 26 2.93 -9.71 -15.88
N MET A 27 3.90 -8.89 -15.48
CA MET A 27 3.60 -7.75 -14.62
C MET A 27 2.82 -6.69 -15.41
N ASN A 28 1.66 -6.31 -14.87
CA ASN A 28 0.77 -5.34 -15.47
C ASN A 28 0.16 -4.47 -14.37
N VAL A 29 0.46 -3.17 -14.41
CA VAL A 29 -0.16 -2.17 -13.54
C VAL A 29 -1.09 -1.36 -14.43
N VAL A 30 -2.37 -1.32 -14.08
CA VAL A 30 -3.41 -0.62 -14.85
C VAL A 30 -4.09 0.44 -13.99
N GLU A 31 -4.42 1.57 -14.60
CA GLU A 31 -4.97 2.73 -13.89
C GLU A 31 -6.33 2.40 -13.25
N GLU A 32 -7.16 1.61 -13.92
CA GLU A 32 -8.48 1.23 -13.48
C GLU A 32 -8.43 0.44 -12.16
N GLN A 33 -7.39 -0.36 -11.97
CA GLN A 33 -7.19 -1.12 -10.73
C GLN A 33 -6.75 -0.19 -9.60
N ILE A 34 -5.90 0.80 -9.87
CA ILE A 34 -5.52 1.82 -8.88
C ILE A 34 -6.77 2.59 -8.42
N GLU A 35 -7.60 3.04 -9.36
CA GLU A 35 -8.83 3.75 -9.04
C GLU A 35 -9.86 2.87 -8.31
N THR A 36 -9.92 1.58 -8.64
CA THR A 36 -10.78 0.62 -7.93
C THR A 36 -10.35 0.48 -6.48
N ILE A 37 -9.04 0.34 -6.23
CA ILE A 37 -8.47 0.27 -4.87
C ILE A 37 -8.78 1.56 -4.10
N ARG A 38 -8.53 2.74 -4.69
CA ARG A 38 -8.78 4.05 -4.06
C ARG A 38 -10.24 4.29 -3.66
N ARG A 39 -11.19 3.58 -4.27
CA ARG A 39 -12.62 3.65 -3.94
C ARG A 39 -13.06 2.57 -2.95
N ASP A 40 -12.21 1.60 -2.66
CA ASP A 40 -12.52 0.51 -1.77
C ASP A 40 -12.19 0.89 -0.31
N PRO A 41 -13.12 0.72 0.63
CA PRO A 41 -12.91 1.15 2.02
C PRO A 41 -11.91 0.27 2.80
N ASN A 42 -11.52 -0.88 2.25
CA ASN A 42 -10.67 -1.87 2.90
C ASN A 42 -9.35 -2.10 2.17
N ASN A 43 -9.12 -1.50 1.01
CA ASN A 43 -7.92 -1.71 0.21
C ASN A 43 -7.26 -0.37 -0.05
N PHE A 44 -5.97 -0.28 0.27
CA PHE A 44 -5.20 0.94 0.13
C PHE A 44 -3.93 0.63 -0.66
N LEU A 45 -3.68 1.43 -1.68
CA LEU A 45 -2.38 1.53 -2.32
C LEU A 45 -1.80 2.88 -1.92
N LEU A 46 -0.84 2.87 -1.00
CA LEU A 46 -0.24 4.09 -0.47
C LEU A 46 1.08 4.36 -1.16
N VAL A 47 1.35 5.62 -1.43
CA VAL A 47 2.59 6.09 -2.04
C VAL A 47 3.27 7.12 -1.14
N PHE A 48 4.61 7.13 -1.18
CA PHE A 48 5.42 8.22 -0.67
C PHE A 48 5.85 9.11 -1.83
N GLU A 49 5.30 10.32 -1.91
CA GLU A 49 5.62 11.31 -2.94
C GLU A 49 6.57 12.38 -2.42
N GLU A 50 7.60 12.73 -3.18
CA GLU A 50 8.46 13.88 -2.93
C GLU A 50 8.71 14.63 -4.25
N ASN A 51 8.35 15.91 -4.31
CA ASN A 51 8.51 16.75 -5.51
C ASN A 51 7.89 16.16 -6.80
N GLY A 52 6.75 15.47 -6.69
CA GLY A 52 6.07 14.81 -7.83
C GLY A 52 6.62 13.43 -8.20
N GLU A 53 7.67 12.96 -7.51
CA GLU A 53 8.24 11.63 -7.70
C GLU A 53 7.74 10.66 -6.64
N ILE A 54 7.36 9.45 -7.04
CA ILE A 54 6.91 8.37 -6.17
C ILE A 54 8.13 7.54 -5.77
N LEU A 55 8.64 7.77 -4.56
CA LEU A 55 9.85 7.11 -4.04
C LEU A 55 9.53 5.83 -3.24
N GLY A 56 8.27 5.46 -3.14
CA GLY A 56 7.87 4.20 -2.55
C GLY A 56 6.38 3.95 -2.61
N THR A 57 6.02 2.67 -2.48
CA THR A 57 4.64 2.19 -2.49
C THR A 57 4.46 1.02 -1.52
N VAL A 58 3.24 0.87 -1.03
CA VAL A 58 2.82 -0.26 -0.20
C VAL A 58 1.34 -0.57 -0.42
N THR A 59 1.00 -1.84 -0.43
CA THR A 59 -0.38 -2.29 -0.38
C THR A 59 -0.77 -2.62 1.06
N LEU A 60 -1.86 -2.03 1.55
CA LEU A 60 -2.50 -2.38 2.81
C LEU A 60 -3.91 -2.91 2.53
N ASN A 61 -4.23 -4.11 3.02
CA ASN A 61 -5.58 -4.66 3.02
C ASN A 61 -6.11 -4.76 4.44
N ILE A 62 -7.32 -4.27 4.69
CA ILE A 62 -8.06 -4.46 5.94
C ILE A 62 -8.97 -5.67 5.78
N CYS A 63 -8.81 -6.64 6.67
CA CYS A 63 -9.52 -7.92 6.59
C CYS A 63 -10.41 -8.09 7.81
N LEU A 64 -11.68 -8.37 7.56
CA LEU A 64 -12.64 -8.72 8.59
C LEU A 64 -12.43 -10.17 9.04
N GLN A 65 -12.77 -10.44 10.30
CA GLN A 65 -12.74 -11.78 10.86
C GLN A 65 -13.72 -11.91 12.03
N PRO A 66 -14.17 -13.14 12.37
CA PRO A 66 -15.09 -13.34 13.48
C PRO A 66 -14.41 -13.52 14.85
N LEU A 67 -13.09 -13.79 14.91
CA LEU A 67 -12.42 -14.22 16.15
C LEU A 67 -12.26 -13.11 17.19
N HIS A 68 -12.19 -11.83 16.77
CA HIS A 68 -11.93 -10.68 17.63
C HIS A 68 -13.07 -9.65 17.62
N GLY A 69 -14.32 -10.14 17.50
CA GLY A 69 -15.50 -9.27 17.40
C GLY A 69 -15.47 -8.45 16.12
N PHE A 70 -15.72 -7.15 16.22
CA PHE A 70 -15.69 -6.23 15.07
C PHE A 70 -14.28 -5.77 14.68
N ARG A 71 -13.23 -6.21 15.40
CA ARG A 71 -11.87 -5.73 15.19
C ARG A 71 -11.23 -6.41 13.96
N PRO A 72 -10.87 -5.65 12.92
CA PRO A 72 -10.22 -6.22 11.75
C PRO A 72 -8.75 -6.55 12.01
N TYR A 73 -8.06 -7.05 10.99
CA TYR A 73 -6.60 -7.09 10.93
C TYR A 73 -6.09 -6.51 9.62
N GLY A 74 -4.91 -5.89 9.67
CA GLY A 74 -4.24 -5.35 8.48
C GLY A 74 -3.27 -6.35 7.88
N VAL A 75 -3.17 -6.38 6.56
CA VAL A 75 -2.16 -7.13 5.81
C VAL A 75 -1.37 -6.16 4.93
N VAL A 76 -0.08 -6.08 5.16
CA VAL A 76 0.87 -5.24 4.43
C VAL A 76 1.62 -6.11 3.42
N LYS A 77 1.64 -5.68 2.17
CA LYS A 77 2.27 -6.38 1.03
C LYS A 77 2.96 -5.41 0.10
N ASN A 78 3.86 -5.95 -0.72
CA ASN A 78 4.50 -5.25 -1.83
C ASN A 78 5.14 -3.92 -1.39
N VAL A 79 5.76 -3.92 -0.19
CA VAL A 79 6.48 -2.76 0.33
C VAL A 79 7.72 -2.59 -0.54
N ILE A 80 7.84 -1.45 -1.20
CA ILE A 80 9.09 -1.03 -1.81
C ILE A 80 9.25 0.47 -1.61
N VAL A 81 10.35 0.85 -0.99
CA VAL A 81 10.62 2.24 -0.64
C VAL A 81 12.12 2.45 -0.73
N HIS A 82 12.55 3.62 -1.17
CA HIS A 82 13.94 4.05 -0.97
C HIS A 82 14.25 4.06 0.55
N GLU A 83 15.41 3.52 0.93
CA GLU A 83 15.77 3.09 2.30
C GLU A 83 15.42 4.08 3.43
N ASN A 84 15.44 5.38 3.17
CA ASN A 84 15.19 6.42 4.18
C ASN A 84 13.71 6.67 4.52
N TYR A 85 12.76 6.07 3.80
CA TYR A 85 11.34 6.42 3.93
C TYR A 85 10.44 5.25 4.35
N GLU A 86 10.96 4.02 4.40
CA GLU A 86 10.20 2.83 4.79
C GLU A 86 9.56 2.99 6.17
N GLN A 87 10.34 3.46 7.15
CA GLN A 87 9.87 3.64 8.52
C GLN A 87 8.69 4.61 8.62
N LYS A 88 8.66 5.67 7.81
CA LYS A 88 7.56 6.64 7.80
C LYS A 88 6.27 6.02 7.25
N LEU A 89 6.40 5.22 6.19
CA LEU A 89 5.28 4.54 5.54
C LEU A 89 4.67 3.47 6.47
N LEU A 90 5.53 2.70 7.15
CA LEU A 90 5.10 1.70 8.12
C LEU A 90 4.44 2.35 9.34
N GLN A 91 4.99 3.46 9.86
CA GLN A 91 4.38 4.19 10.97
C GLN A 91 2.98 4.70 10.60
N TYR A 92 2.81 5.23 9.39
CA TYR A 92 1.51 5.67 8.89
C TYR A 92 0.49 4.52 8.86
N ILE A 93 0.89 3.35 8.39
CA ILE A 93 0.03 2.15 8.38
C ILE A 93 -0.35 1.74 9.80
N GLU A 94 0.61 1.72 10.72
CA GLU A 94 0.35 1.38 12.11
C GLU A 94 -0.65 2.32 12.75
N ASP A 95 -0.49 3.62 12.53
CA ASP A 95 -1.35 4.64 13.13
C ASP A 95 -2.77 4.56 12.55
N TYR A 96 -2.90 4.35 11.24
CA TYR A 96 -4.19 4.06 10.61
C TYR A 96 -4.84 2.81 11.19
N CYS A 97 -4.12 1.69 11.27
CA CYS A 97 -4.64 0.43 11.81
C CYS A 97 -5.05 0.57 13.29
N LYS A 98 -4.30 1.33 14.10
CA LYS A 98 -4.67 1.65 15.49
C LYS A 98 -5.97 2.46 15.55
N SER A 99 -6.15 3.43 14.64
CA SER A 99 -7.35 4.29 14.61
C SER A 99 -8.65 3.53 14.36
N ILE A 100 -8.59 2.39 13.67
CA ILE A 100 -9.75 1.50 13.42
C ILE A 100 -9.76 0.27 14.32
N GLU A 101 -8.99 0.29 15.42
CA GLU A 101 -8.89 -0.77 16.41
C GLU A 101 -8.48 -2.15 15.84
N CYS A 102 -7.67 -2.18 14.78
CA CYS A 102 -7.10 -3.42 14.26
C CYS A 102 -6.49 -4.25 15.40
N HIS A 103 -6.83 -5.53 15.44
CA HIS A 103 -6.27 -6.44 16.44
C HIS A 103 -4.81 -6.81 16.12
N ARG A 104 -4.44 -6.85 14.85
CA ARG A 104 -3.08 -7.23 14.39
C ARG A 104 -2.78 -6.61 13.03
N ILE A 105 -1.48 -6.44 12.74
CA ILE A 105 -0.93 -6.17 11.42
C ILE A 105 -0.01 -7.33 11.04
N MET A 106 -0.12 -7.80 9.79
CA MET A 106 0.70 -8.88 9.24
C MET A 106 1.52 -8.35 8.07
N PHE A 107 2.80 -8.70 8.01
CA PHE A 107 3.70 -8.35 6.91
C PHE A 107 3.94 -9.60 6.05
N ARG A 108 3.83 -9.47 4.72
CA ARG A 108 4.02 -10.58 3.78
C ARG A 108 4.84 -10.19 2.56
#